data_AF-A0A4R3ZUR2-F1
#
_entry.id   AF-A0A4R3ZUR2-F1
#
_cell.length_a   1.000
_cell.length_b   1.000
_cell.length_c   1.000
_cell.angle_alpha   90.00
_cell.angle_beta   90.00
_cell.angle_gamma   90.00
#
_symmetry.space_group_name_H-M   'P 1'
#
loop_
_entity.id
_entity.type
_entity.pdbx_description
1 polymer ?
#
loop_
_entity_poly.entity_id
_entity_poly.type
_entity_poly.pdbx_seq_one_letter_code
_entity_poly.pdbx_strand_id
1 'polypeptide(L)'
;MGLTTELSKAMTRRRFIPIHDRGRVLIDLAVMLTDGGESISDIGVLRHQSEALGPVASAPTVWRTLNEVTAGKRKKIQVARARTRRHV
;
A
#
# COMPACT_ATOMS: atom_id res chain seq x y z
N MET A 1 16.97 1.22 -3.29
CA MET A 1 15.62 1.73 -2.98
C MET A 1 14.66 0.56 -2.92
N GLY A 2 13.83 0.45 -1.88
CA GLY A 2 12.90 -0.69 -1.71
C GLY A 2 11.54 -0.47 -2.39
N LEU A 3 10.75 -1.56 -2.48
CA LEU A 3 9.42 -1.54 -3.13
C LEU A 3 8.49 -0.49 -2.53
N THR A 4 8.43 -0.36 -1.21
CA THR A 4 7.56 0.60 -0.52
C THR A 4 7.81 2.01 -1.02
N THR A 5 9.07 2.46 -1.05
CA THR A 5 9.45 3.81 -1.51
C THR A 5 9.02 4.06 -2.95
N GLU A 6 9.17 3.08 -3.84
CA GLU A 6 8.77 3.21 -5.24
C GLU A 6 7.24 3.24 -5.40
N LEU A 7 6.51 2.49 -4.58
CA LEU A 7 5.04 2.56 -4.53
C LEU A 7 4.55 3.90 -3.96
N SER A 8 5.21 4.45 -2.93
CA SER A 8 4.88 5.77 -2.37
C SER A 8 4.97 6.84 -3.47
N LYS A 9 6.07 6.84 -4.25
CA LYS A 9 6.25 7.74 -5.40
C LYS A 9 5.19 7.54 -6.47
N ALA A 10 4.83 6.29 -6.78
CA ALA A 10 3.79 6.00 -7.77
C ALA A 10 2.41 6.52 -7.34
N MET A 11 2.17 6.60 -6.03
CA MET A 11 0.89 7.01 -5.44
C MET A 11 0.80 8.49 -5.07
N THR A 12 1.88 9.26 -5.15
CA THR A 12 1.91 10.70 -4.85
C THR A 12 0.79 11.47 -5.58
N ARG A 13 0.18 12.42 -4.85
CA ARG A 13 -0.83 13.34 -5.37
C ARG A 13 -0.40 14.78 -5.12
N ARG A 14 -0.63 15.65 -6.09
CA ARG A 14 -0.31 17.08 -5.97
C ARG A 14 -1.11 17.69 -4.81
N ARG A 15 -0.43 18.47 -3.95
CA ARG A 15 -1.03 19.19 -2.80
C ARG A 15 -1.76 18.27 -1.80
N PHE A 16 -1.29 17.04 -1.64
CA PHE A 16 -1.86 16.13 -0.66
C PHE A 16 -0.77 15.23 -0.07
N ILE A 17 -0.60 15.32 1.25
CA ILE A 17 0.31 14.49 2.03
C ILE A 17 -0.57 13.63 2.94
N PRO A 18 -0.69 12.32 2.69
CA PRO A 18 -1.53 11.46 3.51
C PRO A 18 -0.84 11.16 4.85
N ILE A 19 -1.63 11.02 5.92
CA ILE A 19 -1.13 10.55 7.23
C ILE A 19 -0.53 9.14 7.11
N HIS A 20 -1.23 8.24 6.41
CA HIS A 20 -0.70 6.92 6.05
C HIS A 20 -0.08 6.96 4.66
N ASP A 21 1.21 6.65 4.55
CA ASP A 21 1.89 6.53 3.27
C ASP A 21 1.20 5.49 2.37
N ARG A 22 0.79 5.90 1.16
CA ARG A 22 0.04 5.02 0.25
C ARG A 22 0.86 3.84 -0.26
N GLY A 23 2.18 3.99 -0.37
CA GLY A 23 3.05 2.87 -0.72
C GLY A 23 3.02 1.79 0.36
N ARG A 24 3.11 2.19 1.64
CA ARG A 24 3.00 1.28 2.77
C ARG A 24 1.61 0.63 2.87
N VAL A 25 0.53 1.40 2.72
CA VAL A 25 -0.84 0.84 2.73
C VAL A 25 -1.02 -0.25 1.67
N LEU A 26 -0.45 -0.09 0.48
CA LEU A 26 -0.51 -1.14 -0.56
C LEU A 26 0.31 -2.38 -0.20
N ILE A 27 1.43 -2.23 0.53
CA ILE A 27 2.21 -3.36 1.04
C ILE A 27 1.45 -4.07 2.14
N ASP A 28 0.89 -3.35 3.11
CA ASP A 28 0.11 -3.95 4.20
C ASP A 28 -1.10 -4.73 3.63
N LEU A 29 -1.76 -4.19 2.60
CA LEU A 29 -2.84 -4.90 1.90
C LEU A 29 -2.33 -6.16 1.19
N ALA A 30 -1.17 -6.12 0.55
CA ALA A 30 -0.59 -7.29 -0.10
C ALA A 30 -0.19 -8.38 0.91
N VAL A 31 0.33 -7.97 2.08
CA VAL A 31 0.64 -8.88 3.21
C VAL A 31 -0.65 -9.53 3.70
N MET A 32 -1.69 -8.73 3.98
CA MET A 32 -3.00 -9.26 4.41
C MET A 32 -3.56 -10.30 3.43
N LEU A 33 -3.48 -10.04 2.12
CA LEU A 33 -3.91 -11.00 1.10
C LEU A 33 -3.03 -12.26 1.07
N THR A 34 -1.72 -12.11 1.31
CA THR A 34 -0.78 -13.25 1.35
C THR A 34 -1.02 -14.13 2.58
N ASP A 35 -1.44 -13.52 3.69
CA ASP A 35 -1.80 -14.19 4.93
C ASP A 35 -3.19 -14.86 4.87
N GLY A 36 -3.88 -14.76 3.74
CA GLY A 36 -5.17 -15.41 3.47
C GLY A 36 -6.40 -14.56 3.77
N GLY A 37 -6.27 -13.25 3.99
CA GLY A 37 -7.42 -12.39 4.12
C GLY A 37 -8.16 -12.21 2.79
N GLU A 38 -9.48 -12.12 2.87
CA GLU A 38 -10.38 -12.13 1.70
C GLU A 38 -11.16 -10.82 1.58
N SER A 39 -11.17 -10.01 2.63
CA SER A 39 -11.88 -8.73 2.71
C SER A 39 -10.94 -7.59 3.14
N ILE A 40 -11.27 -6.36 2.72
CA ILE A 40 -10.57 -5.15 3.18
C ILE A 40 -10.65 -4.99 4.71
N SER A 41 -11.70 -5.50 5.35
CA SER A 41 -11.84 -5.49 6.81
C SER A 41 -10.73 -6.27 7.51
N ASP A 42 -10.15 -7.27 6.85
CA ASP A 42 -9.19 -8.20 7.45
C ASP A 42 -7.84 -7.52 7.72
N ILE A 43 -7.62 -6.32 7.16
CA ILE A 43 -6.51 -5.44 7.56
C ILE A 43 -6.52 -5.13 9.06
N GLY A 44 -7.67 -5.28 9.72
CA GLY A 44 -7.80 -5.22 11.17
C GLY A 44 -6.86 -6.18 11.89
N VAL A 45 -6.61 -7.38 11.34
CA VAL A 45 -5.68 -8.37 11.91
C VAL A 45 -4.27 -7.82 12.00
N LEU A 46 -3.76 -7.22 10.91
CA LEU A 46 -2.45 -6.57 10.92
C LEU A 46 -2.42 -5.36 11.85
N ARG A 47 -3.51 -4.60 11.92
CA ARG A 47 -3.63 -3.43 12.81
C ARG A 47 -3.60 -3.80 14.30
N HIS A 48 -4.15 -4.96 14.68
CA HIS A 48 -4.03 -5.48 16.04
C HIS A 48 -2.59 -5.80 16.45
N GLN A 49 -1.69 -5.99 15.47
CA GLN A 49 -0.27 -6.26 15.68
C GLN A 49 0.60 -5.01 15.42
N SER A 50 0.04 -3.81 15.58
CA SER A 50 0.72 -2.56 15.25
C SER A 50 1.98 -2.27 16.09
N GLU A 51 2.13 -2.91 17.25
CA GLU A 51 3.38 -2.86 18.02
C GLU A 51 4.56 -3.50 17.28
N ALA A 52 4.31 -4.57 16.52
CA ALA A 52 5.34 -5.27 15.74
C ALA A 52 5.43 -4.75 14.29
N LEU A 53 4.29 -4.41 13.68
CA LEU A 53 4.20 -4.05 12.26
C LEU A 53 4.24 -2.54 11.99
N GLY A 54 4.18 -1.73 13.05
CA GLY A 54 4.01 -0.28 12.97
C GLY A 54 2.57 0.15 12.66
N PRO A 55 2.35 1.45 12.39
CA PRO A 55 1.01 1.98 12.15
C PRO A 55 0.35 1.46 10.87
N VAL A 56 -0.64 0.57 11.01
CA VAL A 56 -1.44 0.03 9.90
C VAL A 56 -2.72 0.86 9.70
N ALA A 57 -3.04 1.15 8.45
CA ALA A 57 -4.23 1.92 8.08
C ALA A 57 -5.54 1.16 8.38
N SER A 58 -6.59 1.91 8.74
CA SER A 58 -7.94 1.35 8.89
C SER A 58 -8.56 0.95 7.54
N ALA A 59 -9.53 0.03 7.55
CA ALA A 59 -10.24 -0.41 6.34
C ALA A 59 -10.82 0.74 5.47
N PRO A 60 -11.46 1.80 6.02
CA PRO A 60 -11.89 2.94 5.21
C PRO A 60 -10.73 3.71 4.55
N THR A 61 -9.55 3.70 5.17
CA THR A 61 -8.35 4.34 4.62
C THR A 61 -7.72 3.49 3.52
N VAL A 62 -7.75 2.17 3.67
CA VAL A 62 -7.39 1.22 2.60
C VAL A 62 -8.30 1.40 1.40
N TRP A 63 -9.63 1.44 1.60
CA TRP A 63 -10.60 1.66 0.53
C TRP A 63 -10.36 2.98 -0.21
N ARG A 64 -10.15 4.09 0.52
CA ARG A 64 -9.78 5.38 -0.10
C ARG A 64 -8.47 5.30 -0.88
N THR A 65 -7.48 4.56 -0.38
CA THR A 65 -6.21 4.33 -1.09
C THR A 65 -6.43 3.59 -2.40
N LEU A 66 -7.25 2.54 -2.40
CA LEU A 66 -7.59 1.79 -3.60
C LEU A 66 -8.35 2.65 -4.61
N ASN A 67 -9.28 3.50 -4.16
CA ASN A 67 -9.97 4.45 -5.03
C ASN A 67 -9.03 5.48 -5.67
N GLU A 68 -7.91 5.80 -5.03
CA GLU A 68 -6.89 6.65 -5.64
C GLU A 68 -6.11 5.94 -6.76
N VAL A 69 -6.20 4.62 -6.90
CA VAL A 69 -5.52 3.81 -7.93
C VAL A 69 -6.25 3.92 -9.26
N THR A 70 -6.05 5.03 -9.95
CA THR A 70 -6.53 5.20 -11.33
C THR A 70 -5.76 4.29 -12.29
N ALA A 71 -6.24 4.15 -13.53
CA ALA A 71 -5.53 3.41 -14.58
C ALA A 71 -4.08 3.92 -14.79
N GLY A 72 -3.86 5.24 -14.68
CA GLY A 72 -2.53 5.84 -14.75
C GLY A 72 -1.64 5.47 -13.55
N LYS A 73 -2.18 5.48 -12.33
CA LYS A 73 -1.43 5.03 -11.14
C LYS A 73 -1.11 3.55 -11.20
N ARG A 74 -2.05 2.71 -11.66
CA ARG A 74 -1.83 1.27 -11.87
C ARG A 74 -0.65 1.01 -12.81
N LYS A 75 -0.52 1.75 -13.92
CA LYS A 75 0.68 1.65 -14.79
C LYS A 75 1.97 2.01 -14.05
N LYS A 76 1.97 3.09 -13.26
CA LYS A 76 3.14 3.49 -12.45
C LYS A 76 3.51 2.44 -11.40
N ILE A 77 2.54 1.83 -10.74
CA ILE A 77 2.73 0.72 -9.79
C ILE A 77 3.40 -0.47 -10.48
N GLN A 78 2.94 -0.86 -11.68
CA GLN A 78 3.55 -1.96 -12.43
C GLN A 78 5.02 -1.67 -12.78
N VAL A 79 5.32 -0.44 -13.20
CA VAL A 79 6.71 0.00 -13.46
C VAL A 79 7.55 -0.02 -12.18
N ALA A 80 7.04 0.50 -11.07
CA ALA A 80 7.72 0.49 -9.76
C ALA A 80 8.07 -0.93 -9.32
N ARG A 81 7.11 -1.85 -9.41
CA ARG A 81 7.31 -3.28 -9.12
C ARG A 81 8.33 -3.93 -10.06
N ALA A 82 8.26 -3.66 -11.36
CA ALA A 82 9.20 -4.21 -12.34
C ALA A 82 10.63 -3.72 -12.12
N ARG A 83 10.82 -2.42 -11.82
CA ARG A 83 12.12 -1.84 -11.51
C ARG A 83 12.71 -2.48 -10.25
N THR A 84 11.94 -2.51 -9.17
CA THR A 84 12.41 -3.08 -7.90
C THR A 84 12.87 -4.53 -8.10
N ARG A 85 12.12 -5.36 -8.84
CA ARG A 85 12.49 -6.75 -9.11
C ARG A 85 13.75 -6.96 -9.95
N ARG A 86 14.17 -5.99 -10.76
CA ARG A 86 15.42 -6.09 -11.54
C ARG A 86 16.66 -5.84 -10.67
N HIS A 87 16.47 -5.33 -9.46
CA HIS A 87 17.53 -5.03 -8.51
C HIS A 87 17.59 -6.07 -7.37
N VAL A 88 16.86 -7.18 -7.51
CA VAL A 88 16.94 -8.38 -6.67
C VAL A 88 17.61 -9.46 -7.51
#